data_AF-A0AAE2JQB2-F1
#
_entry.id   AF-A0AAE2JQB2-F1
#
_cell.length_a   1.000
_cell.length_b   1.000
_cell.length_c   1.000
_cell.angle_alpha   90.00
_cell.angle_beta   90.00
_cell.angle_gamma   90.00
#
_symmetry.space_group_name_H-M   'P 1'
#
loop_
_entity.id
_entity.type
_entity.pdbx_description
1 polymer ?
#
loop_
_entity_poly.entity_id
_entity_poly.type
_entity_poly.pdbx_seq_one_letter_code
_entity_poly.pdbx_strand_id
1 'polypeptide(L)' 'MRRAIKTIFKLLLEDLKNDLKAYTAIFVVVILSMIPATLIEDDQTAMLIVGAIVVIVFYIAYFYEPKG' A
#
# COMPACT_ATOMS: atom_id res chain seq x y z
N MET A 1 7.68 -16.09 32.11
CA MET A 1 7.27 -14.66 32.01
C MET A 1 8.03 -13.88 30.93
N ARG A 2 9.37 -13.75 30.98
CA ARG A 2 10.16 -12.99 29.99
C ARG A 2 9.97 -13.41 28.51
N ARG A 3 9.87 -14.71 28.20
CA ARG A 3 9.63 -15.20 26.83
C ARG A 3 8.26 -14.82 26.29
N ALA A 4 7.20 -14.94 27.10
CA ALA A 4 5.84 -14.63 26.69
C ALA A 4 5.67 -13.14 26.35
N ILE A 5 6.23 -12.26 27.18
CA ILE A 5 6.22 -10.80 26.93
C ILE A 5 6.94 -10.47 25.62
N LYS A 6 8.12 -11.07 25.37
CA LYS A 6 8.87 -10.85 24.13
C LYS A 6 8.10 -11.30 22.89
N THR A 7 7.37 -12.41 22.97
CA THR A 7 6.51 -12.88 21.87
C THR A 7 5.35 -11.92 21.61
N ILE A 8 4.69 -11.41 22.66
CA ILE A 8 3.59 -10.43 22.52
C ILE A 8 4.08 -9.15 21.85
N PHE A 9 5.22 -8.61 22.27
CA PHE A 9 5.81 -7.43 21.63
C PHE A 9 6.20 -7.70 20.17
N LYS A 10 6.68 -8.90 19.85
CA LYS A 10 7.01 -9.27 18.47
C LYS A 10 5.77 -9.27 17.58
N LEU A 11 4.68 -9.88 18.04
CA LEU A 11 3.41 -9.92 17.30
C LEU A 11 2.84 -8.52 17.10
N LEU A 12 2.82 -7.70 18.15
CA LEU A 12 2.37 -6.30 18.06
C LEU A 12 3.19 -5.47 17.06
N LEU A 13 4.50 -5.69 16.99
CA LEU A 13 5.35 -5.00 16.03
C LEU A 13 5.16 -5.50 14.59
N GLU A 14 4.86 -6.79 14.40
CA GLU A 14 4.54 -7.35 13.08
C GLU A 14 3.19 -6.83 12.59
N ASP A 15 2.17 -6.79 13.46
CA ASP A 15 0.87 -6.21 13.15
C ASP A 15 0.98 -4.72 12.81
N LEU A 16 1.69 -3.94 13.64
CA LEU A 16 1.89 -2.51 13.40
C LEU A 16 2.62 -2.25 12.07
N LYS A 17 3.58 -3.09 11.70
CA LYS A 17 4.28 -2.98 10.41
C LYS A 17 3.33 -3.27 9.25
N ASN A 18 2.48 -4.28 9.36
CA ASN A 18 1.50 -4.61 8.33
C ASN A 18 0.46 -3.49 8.16
N ASP A 19 0.00 -2.92 9.28
CA ASP A 19 -0.93 -1.79 9.26
C ASP A 19 -0.28 -0.57 8.61
N LEU A 20 0.94 -0.20 9.03
CA LEU A 20 1.66 0.93 8.46
C LEU A 20 1.88 0.76 6.95
N LYS A 21 2.17 -0.47 6.52
CA LYS A 21 2.34 -0.84 5.12
C LYS A 21 1.04 -0.65 4.33
N ALA A 22 -0.10 -1.08 4.89
CA ALA A 22 -1.41 -0.90 4.29
C ALA A 22 -1.79 0.59 4.17
N TYR A 23 -1.63 1.37 5.25
CA TYR A 23 -1.90 2.80 5.23
C TYR A 23 -1.01 3.54 4.22
N THR A 24 0.27 3.18 4.16
CA THR A 24 1.20 3.76 3.17
C THR A 24 0.77 3.44 1.74
N ALA A 25 0.37 2.20 1.46
CA ALA A 25 -0.09 1.80 0.13
C ALA A 25 -1.35 2.59 -0.29
N ILE A 26 -2.33 2.71 0.61
CA ILE A 26 -3.54 3.51 0.37
C ILE A 26 -3.19 4.98 0.10
N PHE A 27 -2.32 5.56 0.92
CA PHE A 27 -1.89 6.94 0.77
C PHE A 27 -1.22 7.20 -0.60
N VAL A 28 -0.34 6.29 -1.03
CA VAL A 28 0.31 6.38 -2.34
C VAL A 28 -0.69 6.24 -3.48
N VAL A 29 -1.64 5.29 -3.39
CA VAL A 29 -2.72 5.15 -4.38
C VAL A 29 -3.49 6.45 -4.52
N VAL A 30 -3.91 7.07 -3.40
CA VAL A 30 -4.69 8.30 -3.42
C VAL A 30 -3.92 9.42 -4.11
N ILE A 31 -2.68 9.69 -3.69
CA ILE A 31 -1.87 10.78 -4.27
C ILE A 31 -1.64 10.57 -5.76
N LEU A 32 -1.26 9.35 -6.17
CA LEU A 32 -0.99 9.06 -7.57
C LEU A 32 -2.27 9.14 -8.41
N SER A 33 -3.40 8.71 -7.86
CA SER A 33 -4.70 8.73 -8.57
C SER A 33 -5.27 10.13 -8.74
N MET A 34 -4.85 11.11 -7.93
CA MET A 34 -5.25 12.51 -8.13
C MET A 34 -4.75 13.07 -9.47
N ILE A 35 -3.61 12.59 -9.99
CA ILE A 35 -3.05 13.05 -11.26
C ILE A 35 -3.98 12.73 -12.44
N PRO A 36 -4.31 11.46 -12.74
CA PRO A 36 -5.22 11.14 -13.83
C PRO A 36 -6.63 11.70 -13.58
N ALA A 37 -7.09 11.74 -12.33
CA ALA A 37 -8.41 12.28 -11.99
C ALA A 37 -8.55 13.80 -12.22
N THR A 38 -7.44 14.54 -12.31
CA THR A 38 -7.46 16.00 -12.52
C THR A 38 -7.00 16.42 -13.91
N LEU A 39 -6.19 15.61 -14.57
CA LEU A 39 -5.53 15.97 -15.83
C LEU A 39 -6.10 15.27 -17.06
N ILE A 40 -6.96 14.26 -16.88
CA ILE A 40 -7.53 13.47 -17.98
C ILE A 40 -9.03 13.73 -18.02
N GLU A 41 -9.52 14.30 -19.13
CA GLU A 41 -10.94 14.61 -19.32
C GLU A 41 -11.79 13.39 -19.64
N ASP A 42 -11.21 12.39 -20.31
CA ASP A 42 -11.92 11.14 -20.61
C ASP A 42 -11.99 10.25 -19.36
N ASP A 43 -13.17 10.23 -18.74
CA ASP A 43 -13.45 9.49 -17.50
C ASP A 43 -13.05 8.01 -17.62
N GLN A 44 -13.29 7.38 -18.78
CA GLN A 44 -12.97 5.98 -18.99
C GLN A 44 -11.45 5.73 -18.95
N THR A 45 -10.68 6.56 -19.65
CA THR A 45 -9.21 6.50 -19.64
C THR A 45 -8.64 6.82 -18.27
N ALA A 46 -9.16 7.85 -17.59
CA ALA A 46 -8.74 8.19 -16.23
C ALA A 46 -8.95 7.00 -15.27
N MET A 47 -10.11 6.35 -15.34
CA MET A 47 -10.46 5.22 -14.48
C MET A 47 -9.58 3.98 -14.75
N LEU A 48 -9.24 3.71 -16.01
CA LEU A 48 -8.29 2.65 -16.37
C LEU A 48 -6.90 2.89 -15.77
N ILE A 49 -6.42 4.13 -15.82
CA ILE A 49 -5.12 4.50 -15.26
C ILE A 49 -5.15 4.40 -13.73
N VAL A 50 -6.20 4.88 -13.08
CA VAL A 50 -6.39 4.71 -11.63
C VAL A 50 -6.39 3.23 -11.25
N GLY A 51 -7.11 2.38 -12.00
CA GLY A 51 -7.11 0.94 -11.81
C GLY A 51 -5.71 0.34 -11.92
N ALA A 52 -4.92 0.75 -12.92
CA ALA A 52 -3.54 0.31 -13.07
C ALA A 52 -2.64 0.75 -11.89
N ILE A 53 -2.80 1.99 -11.40
CA ILE A 53 -2.09 2.50 -10.22
C ILE A 53 -2.39 1.63 -9.00
N VAL A 54 -3.67 1.31 -8.74
CA VAL A 54 -4.08 0.44 -7.64
C VAL A 54 -3.35 -0.90 -7.74
N VAL A 55 -3.45 -1.59 -8.89
CA VAL A 55 -2.83 -2.91 -9.08
C VAL A 55 -1.32 -2.86 -8.86
N ILE A 56 -0.63 -1.87 -9.42
CA ILE A 56 0.83 -1.73 -9.30
C ILE A 56 1.25 -1.45 -7.86
N VAL A 57 0.59 -0.50 -7.18
CA VAL A 57 0.96 -0.12 -5.81
C VAL A 57 0.71 -1.28 -4.85
N PHE A 58 -0.42 -2.00 -4.98
CA PHE A 58 -0.68 -3.18 -4.18
C PHE A 58 0.30 -4.31 -4.49
N TYR A 59 0.66 -4.52 -5.77
CA TYR A 59 1.69 -5.50 -6.13
C TYR A 59 3.03 -5.16 -5.47
N ILE A 60 3.47 -3.90 -5.57
CA ILE A 60 4.73 -3.46 -4.97
C ILE A 60 4.69 -3.56 -3.44
N ALA A 61 3.58 -3.15 -2.83
CA ALA A 61 3.44 -3.25 -1.40
C ALA A 61 3.51 -4.72 -0.97
N TYR A 62 2.66 -5.60 -1.47
CA TYR A 62 2.47 -6.92 -0.86
C TYR A 62 3.29 -8.06 -1.48
N PHE A 63 3.64 -7.95 -2.76
CA PHE A 63 4.21 -9.07 -3.52
C PHE A 63 5.62 -8.81 -4.05
N TYR A 64 6.04 -7.55 -4.14
CA TYR A 64 7.39 -7.23 -4.57
C TYR A 64 8.37 -7.34 -3.40
N GLU A 65 9.20 -8.37 -3.46
CA GLU A 65 10.41 -8.44 -2.64
C GLU A 65 11.54 -7.73 -3.41
N PRO A 66 12.06 -6.59 -2.91
CA PRO A 66 13.23 -5.98 -3.51
C PRO A 66 14.40 -6.97 -3.41
N LYS A 67 14.98 -7.35 -4.55
CA LYS A 67 16.24 -8.07 -4.56
C LYS A 67 17.34 -7.11 -4.10
N GLY A 68 17.71 -7.16 -2.82
CA GLY A 68 18.74 -6.32 -2.20
C GLY A 68 19.09 -6.77 -0.80
#